data_AF-A0A6V8PDF4-F1
#
_entry.id   AF-A0A6V8PDF4-F1
#
_cell.length_a   1.000
_cell.length_b   1.000
_cell.length_c   1.000
_cell.angle_alpha   90.00
_cell.angle_beta   90.00
_cell.angle_gamma   90.00
#
_symmetry.space_group_name_H-M   'P 1'
#
loop_
_entity.id
_entity.type
_entity.pdbx_description
1 polymer ?
#
loop_
_entity_poly.entity_id
_entity_poly.type
_entity_poly.pdbx_seq_one_letter_code
_entity_poly.pdbx_strand_id
1 'polypeptide(L)'
;SWPSASLPNLSFRSVHPRFGHLIYQGCKSIAVGIGGDGIIKGVRIISHAETPGLGSRITDEEFLRQFEGKRLEELRLAKEGGTIEAITGATISTQAVTTAVGDKAKELMELLTEGMP
;
A
#
# COMPACT_ATOMS: atom_id res chain seq x y z
N SER A 1 -6.96 16.69 -26.53
CA SER A 1 -6.18 17.94 -26.62
C SER A 1 -6.55 18.82 -25.45
N TRP A 2 -5.60 19.05 -24.54
CA TRP A 2 -5.70 19.93 -23.37
C TRP A 2 -4.59 20.99 -23.47
N PRO A 3 -4.78 22.23 -22.98
CA PRO A 3 -3.92 23.35 -23.33
C PRO A 3 -2.60 23.32 -22.57
N SER A 4 -1.52 23.62 -23.30
CA SER A 4 -0.19 23.94 -22.76
C SER A 4 -0.27 25.29 -22.06
N ALA A 5 0.01 25.32 -20.75
CA ALA A 5 0.32 26.53 -20.02
C ALA A 5 1.64 26.29 -19.28
N SER A 6 2.70 26.91 -19.78
CA SER A 6 4.03 26.95 -19.18
C SER A 6 4.05 27.92 -18.00
N LEU A 7 4.23 27.40 -16.78
CA LEU A 7 4.62 28.20 -15.62
C LEU A 7 6.12 27.98 -15.36
N PRO A 8 6.95 29.05 -15.29
CA PRO A 8 8.36 28.90 -14.99
C PRO A 8 8.51 28.52 -13.51
N ASN A 9 9.29 27.46 -13.26
CA ASN A 9 9.78 26.98 -11.95
C ASN A 9 9.02 25.82 -11.28
N LEU A 10 8.18 25.07 -12.00
CA LEU A 10 7.72 23.75 -11.54
C LEU A 10 8.41 22.63 -12.32
N SER A 11 9.39 21.98 -11.71
CA SER A 11 9.84 20.67 -12.19
C SER A 11 8.72 19.66 -11.93
N PHE A 12 7.81 19.50 -12.90
CA PHE A 12 6.90 18.35 -12.95
C PHE A 12 7.73 17.09 -13.18
N ARG A 13 8.27 16.51 -12.10
CA ARG A 13 8.68 15.11 -12.12
C ARG A 13 7.38 14.32 -11.98
N SER A 14 6.86 13.81 -13.10
CA SER A 14 5.69 12.94 -13.12
C SER A 14 6.00 11.70 -12.28
N VAL A 15 5.53 11.70 -11.03
CA VAL A 15 5.68 10.56 -10.13
C VAL A 15 4.68 9.51 -10.59
N HIS A 16 5.11 8.64 -11.50
CA HIS A 16 4.33 7.48 -11.88
C HIS A 16 4.27 6.54 -10.68
N PRO A 17 3.08 6.20 -10.15
CA PRO A 17 2.99 5.18 -9.10
C PRO A 17 3.55 3.87 -9.68
N ARG A 18 4.70 3.43 -9.17
CA ARG A 18 5.32 2.16 -9.58
C ARG A 18 4.74 1.04 -8.74
N PHE A 19 3.95 0.19 -9.38
CA PHE A 19 3.44 -1.03 -8.76
C PHE A 19 4.57 -2.05 -8.63
N GLY A 20 4.77 -2.62 -7.44
CA GLY A 20 5.61 -3.80 -7.28
C GLY A 20 4.84 -4.92 -6.60
N HIS A 21 5.36 -6.14 -6.73
CA HIS A 21 4.75 -7.40 -6.29
C HIS A 21 5.58 -8.06 -5.17
N LEU A 22 4.93 -8.59 -4.12
CA LEU A 22 5.54 -9.43 -3.07
C LEU A 22 4.58 -10.57 -2.69
N ILE A 23 5.15 -11.68 -2.19
CA ILE A 23 4.45 -12.94 -1.82
C ILE A 23 4.62 -13.18 -0.32
N TYR A 24 3.51 -13.31 0.43
CA TYR A 24 3.50 -13.69 1.85
C TYR A 24 2.53 -14.85 2.12
N GLN A 25 2.74 -15.62 3.20
CA GLN A 25 1.88 -16.76 3.55
C GLN A 25 0.44 -16.28 3.82
N GLY A 26 -0.48 -16.60 2.90
CA GLY A 26 -1.88 -16.15 2.90
C GLY A 26 -2.19 -15.12 1.81
N CYS A 27 -1.30 -14.16 1.53
CA CYS A 27 -1.43 -13.17 0.45
C CYS A 27 -0.33 -13.39 -0.60
N LYS A 28 -0.69 -14.02 -1.72
CA LYS A 28 0.29 -14.41 -2.74
C LYS A 28 0.84 -13.20 -3.49
N SER A 29 0.04 -12.15 -3.64
CA SER A 29 0.37 -11.03 -4.53
C SER A 29 -0.38 -9.77 -4.12
N ILE A 30 0.36 -8.69 -3.87
CA ILE A 30 -0.20 -7.38 -3.55
C ILE A 30 0.39 -6.31 -4.48
N ALA A 31 -0.43 -5.34 -4.84
CA ALA A 31 -0.04 -4.10 -5.49
C ALA A 31 -0.19 -2.95 -4.50
N VAL A 32 0.87 -2.17 -4.34
CA VAL A 32 0.88 -0.95 -3.52
C VAL A 32 1.32 0.21 -4.40
N GLY A 33 0.55 1.29 -4.38
CA GLY A 33 0.90 2.56 -5.00
C GLY A 33 1.36 3.53 -3.92
N ILE A 34 2.53 4.15 -4.11
CA ILE A 34 3.09 5.16 -3.21
C ILE A 34 3.44 6.43 -4.00
N GLY A 35 3.20 7.59 -3.40
CA GLY A 35 3.64 8.88 -3.93
C GLY A 35 5.08 9.20 -3.55
N GLY A 36 5.69 10.18 -4.23
CA GLY A 36 7.04 10.65 -3.92
C GLY A 36 7.15 11.37 -2.56
N ASP A 37 6.01 11.65 -1.93
CA ASP A 37 5.84 12.14 -0.57
C ASP A 37 5.90 11.04 0.50
N GLY A 38 6.03 9.77 0.08
CA GLY A 38 5.99 8.59 0.95
C GLY A 38 4.58 8.18 1.39
N ILE A 39 3.54 8.74 0.76
CA ILE A 39 2.14 8.49 1.11
C ILE A 39 1.55 7.42 0.20
N ILE A 40 0.87 6.44 0.80
CA ILE A 40 0.18 5.38 0.05
C ILE A 40 -1.02 5.97 -0.68
N LYS A 41 -1.09 5.71 -1.98
CA LYS A 41 -2.17 6.16 -2.87
C LYS A 41 -3.20 5.07 -3.15
N GLY A 42 -2.87 3.80 -2.88
CA GLY A 42 -3.80 2.70 -3.06
C GLY A 42 -3.16 1.34 -2.83
N VAL A 43 -3.97 0.38 -2.41
CA VAL A 43 -3.60 -1.02 -2.22
C VAL A 43 -4.61 -1.92 -2.92
N ARG A 44 -4.13 -2.97 -3.57
CA ARG A 44 -4.96 -4.03 -4.16
C ARG A 44 -4.33 -5.39 -3.94
N ILE A 45 -5.12 -6.35 -3.48
CA ILE A 45 -4.71 -7.75 -3.41
C ILE A 45 -4.98 -8.38 -4.77
N ILE A 46 -3.93 -8.88 -5.42
CA ILE A 46 -4.00 -9.53 -6.74
C ILE A 46 -4.33 -11.01 -6.56
N SER A 47 -3.78 -11.65 -5.53
CA SER A 47 -4.02 -13.07 -5.25
C SER A 47 -3.78 -13.39 -3.78
N HIS A 48 -4.63 -14.26 -3.22
CA HIS A 48 -4.51 -14.77 -1.86
C HIS A 48 -4.78 -16.28 -1.82
N ALA A 49 -4.33 -16.94 -0.76
CA ALA A 49 -4.54 -18.36 -0.48
C ALA A 49 -5.39 -18.58 0.77
N GLU A 50 -5.97 -17.51 1.33
CA GLU A 50 -6.83 -17.59 2.53
C GLU A 50 -8.00 -18.56 2.32
N THR A 51 -8.26 -19.36 3.35
CA THR A 51 -9.42 -20.24 3.40
C THR A 51 -10.71 -19.41 3.31
N PRO A 52 -11.73 -19.85 2.54
CA PRO A 52 -13.02 -19.18 2.50
C PRO A 52 -13.59 -18.98 3.91
N GLY A 53 -14.07 -17.77 4.19
CA GLY A 53 -14.50 -17.36 5.53
C GLY A 53 -13.99 -15.97 5.87
N LEU A 54 -13.77 -15.69 7.15
CA LEU A 54 -13.42 -14.35 7.64
C LEU A 54 -12.09 -13.84 7.04
N GLY A 55 -11.12 -14.72 6.82
CA GLY A 55 -9.81 -14.39 6.25
C GLY A 55 -9.86 -13.83 4.82
N SER A 56 -10.87 -14.21 4.02
CA SER A 56 -11.05 -13.70 2.65
C SER A 56 -11.44 -12.23 2.58
N ARG A 57 -11.96 -11.66 3.67
CA ARG A 57 -12.39 -10.26 3.75
C ARG A 57 -11.24 -9.25 3.65
N ILE A 58 -9.99 -9.72 3.65
CA ILE A 58 -8.83 -8.89 3.32
C ILE A 58 -8.90 -8.28 1.91
N THR A 59 -9.73 -8.82 1.01
CA THR A 59 -9.96 -8.22 -0.31
C THR A 59 -11.04 -7.14 -0.32
N ASP A 60 -11.76 -6.95 0.80
CA ASP A 60 -12.83 -5.97 0.89
C ASP A 60 -12.27 -4.56 0.74
N GLU A 61 -12.92 -3.73 -0.08
CA GLU A 61 -12.46 -2.35 -0.31
C GLU A 61 -12.45 -1.52 0.98
N GLU A 62 -13.37 -1.79 1.90
CA GLU A 62 -13.43 -1.12 3.21
C GLU A 62 -12.14 -1.32 4.00
N PHE A 63 -11.57 -2.54 3.98
CA PHE A 63 -10.30 -2.82 4.61
C PHE A 63 -9.14 -2.19 3.84
N LEU A 64 -9.09 -2.35 2.51
CA LEU A 64 -7.99 -1.85 1.68
C LEU A 64 -7.90 -0.32 1.65
N ARG A 65 -9.00 0.41 1.85
CA ARG A 65 -9.01 1.88 1.90
C ARG A 65 -8.38 2.44 3.17
N GLN A 66 -8.24 1.66 4.24
CA GLN A 66 -7.57 2.10 5.47
C GLN A 66 -6.09 2.45 5.25
N PHE A 67 -5.48 1.88 4.20
CA PHE A 67 -4.09 2.13 3.83
C PHE A 67 -3.92 3.44 3.04
N GLU A 68 -4.97 3.95 2.40
CA GLU A 68 -4.88 5.17 1.58
C GLU A 68 -4.63 6.40 2.45
N GLY A 69 -3.70 7.25 2.03
CA GLY A 69 -3.32 8.46 2.78
C GLY A 69 -2.38 8.20 3.97
N LYS A 70 -1.97 6.95 4.21
CA LYS A 70 -1.07 6.58 5.31
C LYS A 70 0.40 6.60 4.92
N ARG A 71 1.26 6.91 5.90
CA ARG A 71 2.72 6.71 5.86
C ARG A 71 3.10 5.35 6.42
N LEU A 72 4.34 4.93 6.16
CA LEU A 72 4.87 3.64 6.62
C LEU A 72 4.81 3.48 8.15
N GLU A 73 5.07 4.55 8.92
CA GLU A 73 4.96 4.49 10.38
C GLU A 73 3.54 4.21 10.91
N GLU A 74 2.50 4.51 10.11
CA GLU A 74 1.10 4.32 10.47
C GLU A 74 0.57 2.91 10.13
N LEU A 75 1.33 2.14 9.34
CA LEU A 75 0.97 0.81 8.86
C LEU A 75 1.21 -0.28 9.90
N ARG A 76 0.48 -0.18 11.02
CA ARG A 76 0.38 -1.23 12.03
C ARG A 76 -1.07 -1.39 12.43
N LEU A 77 -1.39 -2.52 13.05
CA LEU A 77 -2.71 -2.71 13.60
C LEU A 77 -2.96 -1.70 14.72
N ALA A 78 -4.20 -1.22 14.87
CA ALA A 78 -4.59 -0.28 15.92
C ALA A 78 -4.24 -0.81 17.32
N LYS A 79 -4.41 -2.13 17.53
CA LYS A 79 -4.00 -2.83 18.77
C LYS A 79 -2.48 -2.78 19.06
N GLU A 80 -1.67 -2.49 18.05
CA GLU A 80 -0.20 -2.41 18.08
C GLU A 80 0.29 -0.95 17.98
N GLY A 81 -0.61 0.03 18.14
CA GLY A 81 -0.30 1.46 18.07
C GLY A 81 -0.24 2.05 16.66
N GLY A 82 -0.76 1.34 15.66
CA GLY A 82 -0.96 1.87 14.31
C GLY A 82 -2.37 2.38 14.05
N THR A 83 -2.75 2.43 12.78
CA THR A 83 -4.02 3.00 12.32
C THR A 83 -4.92 2.01 11.57
N ILE A 84 -4.46 0.78 11.36
CA ILE A 84 -5.20 -0.24 10.62
C ILE A 84 -6.07 -1.05 11.58
N GLU A 85 -7.37 -0.99 11.37
CA GLU A 85 -8.35 -1.78 12.11
C GLU A 85 -8.35 -3.23 11.64
N ALA A 86 -8.31 -4.16 12.61
CA ALA A 86 -8.32 -5.57 12.32
C ALA A 86 -9.72 -6.05 11.93
N ILE A 87 -9.81 -6.90 10.91
CA ILE A 87 -11.07 -7.56 10.57
C ILE A 87 -11.40 -8.57 11.67
N THR A 88 -12.58 -8.43 12.27
CA THR A 88 -13.03 -9.32 13.36
C THR A 88 -13.00 -10.78 12.91
N GLY A 89 -12.27 -11.62 13.67
CA GLY A 89 -12.07 -13.04 13.38
C GLY A 89 -11.16 -13.35 12.19
N ALA A 90 -10.45 -12.35 11.66
CA ALA A 90 -9.42 -12.49 10.64
C ALA A 90 -8.15 -11.70 11.01
N THR A 91 -7.82 -11.64 12.30
CA THR A 91 -6.69 -10.86 12.82
C THR A 91 -5.35 -11.29 12.22
N ILE A 92 -5.13 -12.59 12.02
CA ILE A 92 -3.89 -13.13 11.44
C ILE A 92 -3.74 -12.70 9.98
N SER A 93 -4.81 -12.85 9.18
CA SER A 93 -4.85 -12.44 7.77
C SER A 93 -4.69 -10.92 7.62
N THR A 94 -5.34 -10.16 8.51
CA THR A 94 -5.22 -8.69 8.55
C THR A 94 -3.78 -8.27 8.86
N GLN A 95 -3.15 -8.91 9.84
CA GLN A 95 -1.76 -8.64 10.19
C GLN A 95 -0.82 -8.96 9.03
N ALA A 96 -1.01 -10.12 8.39
CA ALA A 96 -0.22 -10.53 7.22
C ALA A 96 -0.29 -9.51 6.07
N VAL A 97 -1.49 -9.02 5.73
CA VAL A 97 -1.64 -7.99 4.70
C VAL A 97 -1.03 -6.67 5.13
N THR A 98 -1.22 -6.26 6.39
CA THR A 98 -0.65 -5.00 6.90
C THR A 98 0.87 -5.01 6.81
N THR A 99 1.51 -6.10 7.22
CA THR A 99 2.96 -6.30 7.08
C THR A 99 3.38 -6.29 5.61
N ALA A 100 2.67 -7.02 4.73
CA ALA A 100 3.01 -7.06 3.31
C ALA A 100 2.91 -5.68 2.62
N VAL A 101 1.91 -4.85 2.98
CA VAL A 101 1.84 -3.47 2.48
C VAL A 101 3.02 -2.65 2.98
N GLY A 102 3.36 -2.76 4.27
CA GLY A 102 4.48 -2.04 4.87
C GLY A 102 5.81 -2.37 4.22
N ASP A 103 6.12 -3.67 4.11
CA ASP A 103 7.35 -4.14 3.47
C ASP A 103 7.44 -3.65 2.03
N LYS A 104 6.33 -3.69 1.28
CA LYS A 104 6.32 -3.21 -0.09
C LYS A 104 6.47 -1.70 -0.20
N ALA A 105 5.78 -0.94 0.65
CA ALA A 105 5.90 0.51 0.68
C ALA A 105 7.35 0.92 0.99
N LYS A 106 8.02 0.21 1.92
CA LYS A 106 9.43 0.44 2.25
C LYS A 106 10.36 0.20 1.05
N GLU A 107 10.23 -0.96 0.39
CA GLU A 107 11.01 -1.28 -0.83
C GLU A 107 10.81 -0.21 -1.92
N LEU A 108 9.56 0.21 -2.14
CA LEU A 108 9.25 1.25 -3.12
C LEU A 108 9.86 2.61 -2.73
N MET A 109 9.91 2.95 -1.43
CA MET A 109 10.57 4.17 -0.96
C MET A 109 12.09 4.12 -1.12
N GLU A 110 12.73 2.99 -0.84
CA GLU A 110 14.17 2.80 -1.06
C GLU A 110 14.50 3.02 -2.55
N LEU A 111 13.72 2.41 -3.46
CA LEU A 111 13.87 2.61 -4.90
C LEU A 111 13.59 4.04 -5.39
N LEU A 112 12.70 4.77 -4.72
CA LEU A 112 12.44 6.18 -5.04
C LEU A 112 13.59 7.09 -4.57
N THR A 113 14.27 6.70 -3.49
CA THR A 113 15.37 7.46 -2.90
C THR A 113 16.69 7.21 -3.63
N GLU A 114 16.95 5.98 -4.10
CA GLU A 114 18.14 5.62 -4.90
C GLU A 114 18.13 6.23 -6.33
N GLY A 115 16.97 6.69 -6.82
CA GLY A 115 16.80 7.32 -8.14
C GLY A 115 17.02 8.83 -8.19
N MET A 116 17.61 9.42 -7.15
CA MET A 116 17.96 10.85 -7.08
C MET A 116 19.47 11.02 -6.88
N PRO A 117 20.27 11.20 -7.96
CA PRO A 117 21.55 11.88 -7.86
C PRO A 117 21.37 13.35 -7.50
#